data_AF-A0A1M7P7A2-F1
#
_entry.id   AF-A0A1M7P7A2-F1
#
_cell.length_a   1.000
_cell.length_b   1.000
_cell.length_c   1.000
_cell.angle_alpha   90.00
_cell.angle_beta   90.00
_cell.angle_gamma   90.00
#
_symmetry.space_group_name_H-M   'P 1'
#
loop_
_entity.id
_entity.type
_entity.pdbx_description
1 polymer ?
#
loop_
_entity_poly.entity_id
_entity_poly.type
_entity_poly.pdbx_seq_one_letter_code
_entity_poly.pdbx_strand_id
1 'polypeptide(L)'
;MYRLSLALLVIMAFVCSIKQSASSNLPDSTQHVSFHCDPAYDSIFHGDSGYITKKQLFPFVLRNNILDTIGSNDNWTSIPDQHTMGKFYRQKDGYIACIVNVNAPFESLVLFETTADGHIENIQPYLHHNYCNCWDDSFGFGKIQDYFYVRICGTGTAFTSSELSIFKKLPSQLRQTPIIEFVWKGSITTPDSYRLMHISSLNIDGQKLHTTYLVEDGNENSKKNAKQIDHFEVNYTLKDGEWLPDDDHYFVKYW
;
A
#
# COMPACT_ATOMS: atom_id res chain seq x y z
N MET A 1 36.17 -3.72 -41.64
CA MET A 1 35.68 -3.65 -43.03
C MET A 1 34.15 -3.67 -43.00
N TYR A 2 33.51 -2.60 -43.52
CA TYR A 2 32.14 -2.45 -44.09
C TYR A 2 30.95 -3.22 -43.42
N ARG A 3 29.77 -2.67 -43.09
CA ARG A 3 28.97 -1.47 -43.44
C ARG A 3 28.01 -1.16 -42.26
N LEU A 4 27.74 0.09 -41.87
CA LEU A 4 26.66 0.97 -42.35
C LEU A 4 25.29 0.30 -42.60
N SER A 5 24.28 0.68 -41.81
CA SER A 5 22.89 1.00 -42.24
C SER A 5 22.12 1.57 -41.03
N LEU A 6 21.94 2.88 -40.94
CA LEU A 6 20.91 3.75 -41.55
C LEU A 6 19.59 3.76 -40.74
N ALA A 7 19.26 4.97 -40.32
CA ALA A 7 18.14 5.37 -39.48
C ALA A 7 16.77 5.17 -40.15
N LEU A 8 15.73 5.04 -39.32
CA LEU A 8 14.38 5.45 -39.67
C LEU A 8 13.75 6.19 -38.49
N LEU A 9 13.76 7.52 -38.58
CA LEU A 9 13.09 8.44 -37.68
C LEU A 9 11.72 8.74 -38.28
N VAL A 10 10.64 8.24 -37.66
CA VAL A 10 9.27 8.56 -38.08
C VAL A 10 8.75 9.69 -37.18
N ILE A 11 8.74 10.91 -37.74
CA ILE A 11 8.06 12.06 -37.15
C ILE A 11 6.61 12.03 -37.64
N MET A 12 5.66 11.70 -36.76
CA MET A 12 4.25 12.01 -36.98
C MET A 12 3.90 13.29 -36.25
N ALA A 13 3.82 14.39 -37.00
CA ALA A 13 3.16 15.61 -36.57
C ALA A 13 1.66 15.47 -36.82
N PHE A 14 0.86 15.34 -35.76
CA PHE A 14 -0.59 15.54 -35.83
C PHE A 14 -0.91 16.98 -35.40
N VAL A 15 -1.04 17.85 -36.39
CA VAL A 15 -1.73 19.13 -36.26
C VAL A 15 -3.14 18.90 -36.78
N CYS A 16 -4.14 18.94 -35.90
CA CYS A 16 -5.50 19.25 -36.31
C CYS A 16 -6.16 20.10 -35.23
N SER A 17 -6.03 21.41 -35.39
CA SER A 17 -6.93 22.39 -34.78
C SER A 17 -8.23 22.40 -35.57
N ILE A 18 -9.33 22.07 -34.91
CA ILE A 18 -10.66 22.55 -35.32
C ILE A 18 -11.28 23.23 -34.10
N LYS A 19 -11.19 24.55 -34.10
CA LYS A 19 -12.09 25.41 -33.34
C LYS A 19 -13.45 25.31 -33.99
N GLN A 20 -14.45 24.84 -33.26
CA GLN A 20 -15.84 25.03 -33.63
C GLN A 20 -16.56 25.71 -32.47
N SER A 21 -16.66 27.03 -32.60
CA SER A 21 -17.48 27.89 -31.77
C SER A 21 -18.95 27.67 -32.14
N ALA A 22 -19.67 26.91 -31.31
CA ALA A 22 -21.12 26.92 -31.29
C ALA A 22 -21.58 27.75 -30.09
N SER A 23 -22.07 28.96 -30.39
CA SER A 23 -22.78 29.82 -29.45
C SER A 23 -24.20 29.27 -29.31
N SER A 24 -24.46 28.55 -28.22
CA SER A 24 -25.81 28.26 -27.75
C SER A 24 -26.09 29.12 -26.53
N ASN A 25 -26.93 30.15 -26.71
CA ASN A 25 -27.53 30.91 -25.62
C ASN A 25 -28.52 30.00 -24.87
N LEU A 26 -28.04 29.35 -23.82
CA LEU A 26 -28.87 28.75 -22.78
C LEU A 26 -28.98 29.75 -21.62
N PRO A 27 -30.16 29.87 -20.97
CA PRO A 27 -30.31 30.70 -19.79
C PRO A 27 -29.42 30.14 -18.68
N ASP A 28 -28.41 30.95 -18.32
CA ASP A 28 -27.44 30.64 -17.28
C ASP A 28 -28.10 30.78 -15.91
N SER A 29 -28.73 29.69 -15.47
CA SER A 29 -29.10 29.49 -14.07
C SER A 29 -28.08 28.59 -13.39
N THR A 30 -26.79 28.84 -13.57
CA THR A 30 -25.83 28.41 -12.56
C THR A 30 -26.02 29.30 -11.34
N GLN A 31 -26.84 28.82 -10.40
CA GLN A 31 -26.64 29.21 -9.02
C GLN A 31 -25.21 28.80 -8.68
N HIS A 32 -24.30 29.77 -8.70
CA HIS A 32 -23.02 29.69 -8.02
C HIS A 32 -23.34 29.41 -6.56
N VAL A 33 -23.39 28.13 -6.20
CA VAL A 33 -23.28 27.69 -4.82
C VAL A 33 -21.86 28.09 -4.43
N SER A 34 -21.73 29.30 -3.89
CA SER A 34 -20.53 29.71 -3.20
C SER A 34 -20.40 28.78 -2.01
N PHE A 35 -19.56 27.76 -2.15
CA PHE A 35 -19.09 26.97 -1.01
C PHE A 35 -18.33 27.94 -0.12
N HIS A 36 -19.05 28.51 0.85
CA HIS A 36 -18.44 29.17 1.98
C HIS A 36 -17.54 28.10 2.63
N CYS A 37 -16.22 28.27 2.46
CA CYS A 37 -15.21 27.56 3.23
C CYS A 37 -15.38 27.99 4.68
N ASP A 38 -16.24 27.27 5.39
CA ASP A 38 -16.42 27.44 6.83
C ASP A 38 -15.13 27.00 7.55
N PRO A 39 -14.78 27.66 8.66
CA PRO A 39 -13.42 27.81 9.16
C PRO A 39 -12.93 26.59 9.96
N ALA A 40 -11.60 26.42 9.96
CA ALA A 40 -10.84 25.45 10.73
C ALA A 40 -11.27 23.98 10.51
N TYR A 41 -10.55 23.31 9.62
CA TYR A 41 -10.51 21.85 9.60
C TYR A 41 -10.03 21.37 10.98
N ASP A 42 -10.96 20.90 11.81
CA ASP A 42 -10.58 20.14 13.00
C ASP A 42 -9.91 18.86 12.52
N SER A 43 -8.59 18.92 12.44
CA SER A 43 -7.74 17.78 12.13
C SER A 43 -8.06 16.64 13.08
N ILE A 44 -8.32 15.46 12.53
CA ILE A 44 -8.52 14.24 13.32
C ILE A 44 -7.20 13.70 13.89
N PHE A 45 -6.08 14.36 13.58
CA PHE A 45 -4.74 13.96 13.98
C PHE A 45 -4.25 14.76 15.18
N HIS A 46 -3.89 14.05 16.24
CA HIS A 46 -3.36 14.64 17.46
C HIS A 46 -2.12 13.87 17.94
N GLY A 47 -1.02 14.59 18.16
CA GLY A 47 0.25 14.02 18.61
C GLY A 47 1.13 13.49 17.48
N ASP A 48 2.16 12.72 17.81
CA ASP A 48 3.16 12.27 16.84
C ASP A 48 2.76 10.97 16.12
N SER A 49 1.88 10.17 16.71
CA SER A 49 1.27 8.99 16.09
C SER A 49 0.02 8.58 16.86
N GLY A 50 -0.89 7.86 16.21
CA GLY A 50 -2.09 7.36 16.87
C GLY A 50 -2.94 6.46 15.99
N TYR A 51 -3.95 5.86 16.62
CA TYR A 51 -5.00 5.09 15.95
C TYR A 51 -6.22 5.98 15.71
N ILE A 52 -6.95 5.70 14.62
CA ILE A 52 -8.14 6.44 14.22
C ILE A 52 -9.32 5.48 14.28
N THR A 53 -10.34 5.84 15.05
CA THR A 53 -11.57 5.05 15.13
C THR A 53 -12.50 5.35 13.95
N LYS A 54 -13.45 4.46 13.65
CA LYS A 54 -14.51 4.72 12.67
C LYS A 54 -15.23 6.04 12.94
N LYS A 55 -15.56 6.33 14.20
CA LYS A 55 -16.28 7.55 14.61
C LYS A 55 -15.55 8.83 14.16
N GLN A 56 -14.22 8.83 14.25
CA GLN A 56 -13.38 9.96 13.81
C GLN A 56 -13.18 9.94 12.30
N LEU A 57 -12.91 8.76 11.74
CA LEU A 57 -12.52 8.61 10.34
C LEU A 57 -13.67 8.85 9.37
N PHE A 58 -14.84 8.27 9.62
CA PHE A 58 -15.92 8.22 8.63
C PHE A 58 -16.40 9.62 8.19
N PRO A 59 -16.65 10.58 9.12
CA PRO A 59 -16.96 11.96 8.72
C PRO A 59 -15.84 12.64 7.94
N PHE A 60 -14.57 12.33 8.27
CA PHE A 60 -13.40 12.88 7.58
C PHE A 60 -13.27 12.34 6.15
N VAL A 61 -13.50 11.04 5.94
CA VAL A 61 -13.51 10.39 4.62
C VAL A 61 -14.59 11.00 3.73
N LEU A 62 -15.82 11.13 4.25
CA LEU A 62 -16.95 11.70 3.50
C LEU A 62 -16.71 13.15 3.11
N ARG A 63 -16.19 13.97 4.03
CA ARG A 63 -15.95 15.40 3.79
C ARG A 63 -14.87 15.64 2.74
N ASN A 64 -13.82 14.83 2.76
CA ASN A 64 -12.66 15.01 1.88
C ASN A 64 -12.70 14.13 0.63
N ASN A 65 -13.77 13.37 0.39
CA ASN A 65 -13.92 12.46 -0.74
C ASN A 65 -12.71 11.49 -0.91
N ILE A 66 -12.21 10.96 0.21
CA ILE A 66 -11.03 10.05 0.22
C ILE A 66 -11.37 8.72 -0.45
N LEU A 67 -12.59 8.24 -0.22
CA LEU A 67 -13.10 6.96 -0.70
C LEU A 67 -14.51 7.17 -1.25
N ASP A 68 -14.84 6.46 -2.32
CA ASP A 68 -16.24 6.32 -2.73
C ASP A 68 -16.95 5.42 -1.74
N THR A 69 -17.79 5.97 -0.86
CA THR A 69 -18.55 5.20 0.12
C THR A 69 -19.89 4.69 -0.42
N ILE A 70 -20.21 4.96 -1.69
CA ILE A 70 -21.46 4.54 -2.33
C ILE A 70 -21.33 3.07 -2.77
N GLY A 71 -22.37 2.26 -2.52
CA GLY A 71 -22.39 0.85 -2.96
C GLY A 71 -21.59 -0.11 -2.07
N SER A 72 -21.22 0.29 -0.85
CA SER A 72 -20.44 -0.53 0.08
C SER A 72 -21.19 -1.71 0.72
N ASN A 73 -22.35 -2.15 0.19
CA ASN A 73 -23.18 -3.23 0.73
C ASN A 73 -23.28 -3.27 2.27
N ASP A 74 -23.57 -2.13 2.92
CA ASP A 74 -23.67 -2.00 4.39
C ASP A 74 -22.37 -2.28 5.19
N ASN A 75 -21.21 -2.43 4.54
CA ASN A 75 -19.96 -2.70 5.24
C ASN A 75 -19.61 -1.60 6.26
N TRP A 76 -19.69 -0.33 5.86
CA TRP A 76 -19.44 0.80 6.78
C TRP A 76 -20.43 0.88 7.94
N THR A 77 -21.70 0.52 7.74
CA THR A 77 -22.73 0.62 8.80
C THR A 77 -22.57 -0.50 9.84
N SER A 78 -22.07 -1.67 9.43
CA SER A 78 -21.84 -2.82 10.32
C SER A 78 -20.68 -2.67 11.31
N ILE A 79 -19.72 -1.80 11.01
CA ILE A 79 -18.52 -1.62 11.84
C ILE A 79 -18.84 -0.77 13.08
N PRO A 80 -18.47 -1.17 14.31
CA PRO A 80 -18.68 -0.34 15.50
C PRO A 80 -17.92 0.98 15.44
N ASP A 81 -18.48 2.04 15.99
CA ASP A 81 -17.87 3.38 16.02
C ASP A 81 -16.48 3.44 16.66
N GLN A 82 -16.22 2.57 17.64
CA GLN A 82 -14.94 2.49 18.35
C GLN A 82 -13.90 1.60 17.65
N HIS A 83 -14.27 0.95 16.54
CA HIS A 83 -13.36 0.09 15.82
C HIS A 83 -12.23 0.92 15.20
N THR A 84 -10.99 0.44 15.34
CA THR A 84 -9.81 1.08 14.73
C THR A 84 -9.85 0.88 13.22
N MET A 85 -9.97 1.98 12.48
CA MET A 85 -10.04 1.99 11.02
C MET A 85 -8.80 2.62 10.37
N GLY A 86 -7.87 3.13 11.17
CA GLY A 86 -6.68 3.77 10.64
C GLY A 86 -5.59 3.97 11.67
N LYS A 87 -4.43 4.37 11.17
CA LYS A 87 -3.26 4.75 11.95
C LYS A 87 -2.52 5.87 11.23
N PHE A 88 -1.98 6.82 12.00
CA PHE A 88 -1.24 7.95 11.45
C PHE A 88 0.09 8.17 12.15
N TYR A 89 0.96 8.90 11.46
CA TYR A 89 2.24 9.40 11.96
C TYR A 89 2.42 10.85 11.53
N ARG A 90 2.98 11.66 12.42
CA ARG A 90 3.35 13.04 12.15
C ARG A 90 4.59 13.11 11.26
N GLN A 91 4.50 13.97 10.26
CA GLN A 91 5.60 14.41 9.41
C GLN A 91 5.96 15.86 9.75
N LYS A 92 7.02 16.40 9.13
CA LYS A 92 7.49 17.76 9.41
C LYS A 92 6.40 18.82 9.22
N ASP A 93 5.67 18.71 8.11
CA ASP A 93 4.70 19.73 7.67
C ASP A 93 3.24 19.22 7.76
N GLY A 94 3.01 18.06 8.39
CA GLY A 94 1.68 17.47 8.51
C GLY A 94 1.68 16.02 8.96
N TYR A 95 0.92 15.15 8.29
CA TYR A 95 0.72 13.76 8.70
C TYR A 95 0.68 12.82 7.49
N ILE A 96 1.08 11.57 7.71
CA ILE A 96 0.75 10.45 6.85
C ILE A 96 -0.19 9.52 7.60
N ALA A 97 -1.29 9.13 6.96
CA ALA A 97 -2.27 8.22 7.52
C ALA A 97 -2.49 7.03 6.58
N CYS A 98 -2.81 5.89 7.17
CA CYS A 98 -3.26 4.69 6.48
C CYS A 98 -4.60 4.28 7.08
N ILE A 99 -5.59 4.04 6.22
CA ILE A 99 -6.94 3.68 6.62
C ILE A 99 -7.40 2.42 5.90
N VAL A 100 -8.29 1.67 6.53
CA VAL A 100 -8.94 0.51 5.92
C VAL A 100 -10.08 0.99 5.03
N ASN A 101 -10.02 0.60 3.77
CA ASN A 101 -11.12 0.71 2.83
C ASN A 101 -11.88 -0.62 2.78
N VAL A 102 -13.08 -0.62 3.34
CA VAL A 102 -13.94 -1.81 3.47
C VAL A 102 -14.90 -2.01 2.29
N ASN A 103 -14.67 -1.31 1.18
CA ASN A 103 -15.49 -1.48 -0.01
C ASN A 103 -15.17 -2.79 -0.76
N ALA A 104 -16.16 -3.38 -1.41
CA ALA A 104 -16.05 -4.62 -2.18
C ALA A 104 -15.09 -4.49 -3.39
N PRO A 105 -14.45 -5.58 -3.87
CA PRO A 105 -14.64 -6.98 -3.49
C PRO A 105 -13.76 -7.48 -2.34
N PHE A 106 -12.69 -6.77 -1.99
CA PHE A 106 -11.79 -7.11 -0.89
C PHE A 106 -11.38 -5.84 -0.15
N GLU A 107 -11.15 -5.96 1.15
CA GLU A 107 -10.57 -4.89 1.94
C GLU A 107 -9.25 -4.43 1.30
N SER A 108 -9.04 -3.13 1.27
CA SER A 108 -7.82 -2.48 0.80
C SER A 108 -7.34 -1.46 1.84
N LEU A 109 -6.10 -1.02 1.71
CA LEU A 109 -5.61 0.13 2.45
C LEU A 109 -5.63 1.37 1.55
N VAL A 110 -5.88 2.51 2.15
CA VAL A 110 -5.65 3.80 1.51
C VAL A 110 -4.72 4.62 2.37
N LEU A 111 -3.63 5.07 1.77
CA LEU A 111 -2.67 5.93 2.40
C LEU A 111 -2.84 7.34 1.85
N PHE A 112 -2.68 8.34 2.72
CA PHE A 112 -2.74 9.73 2.30
C PHE A 112 -1.84 10.61 3.18
N GLU A 113 -1.35 11.68 2.58
CA GLU A 113 -0.57 12.73 3.24
C GLU A 113 -1.48 13.95 3.44
N THR A 114 -1.38 14.58 4.60
CA THR A 114 -2.09 15.83 4.91
C THR A 114 -1.13 16.88 5.40
N THR A 115 -1.51 18.14 5.25
CA THR A 115 -0.94 19.26 5.99
C THR A 115 -1.28 19.17 7.49
N ALA A 116 -0.68 20.04 8.30
CA ALA A 116 -0.93 20.11 9.74
C ALA A 116 -2.39 20.48 10.11
N ASP A 117 -3.07 21.26 9.27
CA ASP A 117 -4.49 21.59 9.39
C ASP A 117 -5.41 20.51 8.79
N GLY A 118 -4.87 19.42 8.24
CA GLY A 118 -5.64 18.27 7.79
C GLY A 118 -6.15 18.36 6.35
N HIS A 119 -5.62 19.27 5.53
CA HIS A 119 -5.85 19.29 4.10
C HIS A 119 -5.09 18.14 3.42
N ILE A 120 -5.75 17.38 2.54
CA ILE A 120 -5.14 16.21 1.89
C ILE A 120 -4.33 16.65 0.68
N GLU A 121 -3.06 16.26 0.64
CA GLU A 121 -2.12 16.62 -0.45
C GLU A 121 -1.91 15.47 -1.45
N ASN A 122 -1.94 14.22 -0.96
CA ASN A 122 -1.67 13.03 -1.75
C ASN A 122 -2.47 11.85 -1.22
N ILE A 123 -2.95 10.98 -2.12
CA ILE A 123 -3.73 9.80 -1.78
C ILE A 123 -3.35 8.64 -2.70
N GLN A 124 -3.09 7.48 -2.13
CA GLN A 124 -2.67 6.28 -2.86
C GLN A 124 -3.40 5.04 -2.34
N PRO A 125 -4.06 4.27 -3.23
CA PRO A 125 -4.60 2.97 -2.85
C PRO A 125 -3.46 1.94 -2.74
N TYR A 126 -3.61 1.05 -1.76
CA TYR A 126 -2.74 -0.09 -1.49
C TYR A 126 -3.61 -1.33 -1.38
N LEU A 127 -3.75 -2.03 -2.50
CA LEU A 127 -4.63 -3.17 -2.65
C LEU A 127 -3.99 -4.42 -2.04
N HIS A 128 -4.76 -5.13 -1.23
CA HIS A 128 -4.46 -6.52 -0.89
C HIS A 128 -4.69 -7.41 -2.09
N HIS A 129 -4.07 -8.60 -2.08
CA HIS A 129 -4.39 -9.60 -3.08
C HIS A 129 -5.72 -10.26 -2.71
N ASN A 130 -5.67 -11.25 -1.81
CA ASN A 130 -6.85 -11.97 -1.33
C ASN A 130 -6.81 -12.01 0.21
N TYR A 131 -7.82 -11.41 0.83
CA TYR A 131 -8.05 -11.36 2.30
C TYR A 131 -6.94 -10.68 3.14
N CYS A 132 -7.33 -10.00 4.21
CA CYS A 132 -6.44 -9.27 5.13
C CYS A 132 -6.14 -10.07 6.41
N ASN A 133 -5.51 -11.24 6.29
CA ASN A 133 -5.23 -12.11 7.44
C ASN A 133 -3.81 -11.96 8.04
N CYS A 134 -2.91 -11.20 7.42
CA CYS A 134 -1.49 -11.14 7.80
C CYS A 134 -1.16 -10.05 8.84
N TRP A 135 -2.18 -9.50 9.48
CA TRP A 135 -2.05 -8.37 10.39
C TRP A 135 -1.82 -8.79 11.85
N ASP A 136 -2.12 -10.04 12.25
CA ASP A 136 -1.84 -10.59 13.59
C ASP A 136 -2.10 -9.59 14.73
N ASP A 137 -3.31 -9.04 14.78
CA ASP A 137 -3.78 -8.01 15.73
C ASP A 137 -3.02 -6.66 15.69
N SER A 138 -2.08 -6.50 14.76
CA SER A 138 -1.33 -5.27 14.51
C SER A 138 -1.82 -4.58 13.23
N PHE A 139 -1.97 -3.26 13.26
CA PHE A 139 -2.35 -2.54 12.06
C PHE A 139 -1.20 -2.63 11.03
N GLY A 140 -1.49 -3.06 9.81
CA GLY A 140 -0.50 -3.29 8.73
C GLY A 140 0.24 -2.05 8.22
N PHE A 141 0.23 -0.94 8.96
CA PHE A 141 0.98 0.28 8.67
C PHE A 141 1.80 0.68 9.88
N GLY A 142 3.07 1.02 9.65
CA GLY A 142 3.97 1.38 10.72
C GLY A 142 5.17 2.21 10.28
N LYS A 143 6.12 2.36 11.20
CA LYS A 143 7.34 3.13 11.00
C LYS A 143 8.55 2.33 11.50
N ILE A 144 9.62 2.28 10.71
CA ILE A 144 10.91 1.70 11.06
C ILE A 144 11.95 2.79 10.81
N GLN A 145 12.60 3.27 11.88
CA GLN A 145 13.47 4.45 11.83
C GLN A 145 12.75 5.66 11.17
N ASP A 146 13.30 6.20 10.09
CA ASP A 146 12.73 7.32 9.32
C ASP A 146 11.84 6.87 8.14
N TYR A 147 11.58 5.56 8.00
CA TYR A 147 10.78 4.99 6.93
C TYR A 147 9.41 4.57 7.44
N PHE A 148 8.38 4.77 6.62
CA PHE A 148 7.08 4.15 6.79
C PHE A 148 7.07 2.79 6.11
N TYR A 149 6.23 1.88 6.59
CA TYR A 149 5.97 0.63 5.90
C TYR A 149 4.47 0.34 5.85
N VAL A 150 4.04 -0.31 4.79
CA VAL A 150 2.73 -0.95 4.69
C VAL A 150 2.90 -2.42 4.34
N ARG A 151 2.17 -3.28 5.07
CA ARG A 151 2.13 -4.72 4.92
C ARG A 151 0.89 -5.10 4.10
N ILE A 152 1.14 -5.67 2.93
CA ILE A 152 0.14 -6.21 2.02
C ILE A 152 0.10 -7.72 2.18
N CYS A 153 -1.10 -8.29 2.13
CA CYS A 153 -1.34 -9.71 2.35
C CYS A 153 -1.75 -10.38 1.03
N GLY A 154 -1.38 -11.64 0.88
CA GLY A 154 -1.93 -12.53 -0.14
C GLY A 154 -2.30 -13.88 0.43
N THR A 155 -3.53 -14.32 0.21
CA THR A 155 -4.02 -15.61 0.70
C THR A 155 -4.59 -16.45 -0.44
N GLY A 156 -4.47 -17.77 -0.31
CA GLY A 156 -5.09 -18.78 -1.15
C GLY A 156 -5.36 -20.05 -0.34
N THR A 157 -5.95 -21.06 -0.97
CA THR A 157 -6.36 -22.29 -0.28
C THR A 157 -5.23 -23.03 0.44
N ALA A 158 -4.01 -22.99 -0.10
CA ALA A 158 -2.82 -23.61 0.49
C ALA A 158 -1.62 -22.64 0.47
N PHE A 159 -1.90 -21.35 0.62
CA PHE A 159 -0.91 -20.28 0.47
C PHE A 159 -1.28 -19.08 1.34
N THR A 160 -0.30 -18.53 2.05
CA THR A 160 -0.43 -17.22 2.69
C THR A 160 0.90 -16.50 2.58
N SER A 161 0.91 -15.23 2.24
CA SER A 161 2.10 -14.40 2.19
C SER A 161 1.84 -13.00 2.72
N SER A 162 2.92 -12.31 3.07
CA SER A 162 2.92 -10.86 3.20
C SER A 162 4.11 -10.23 2.52
N GLU A 163 3.91 -8.99 2.11
CA GLU A 163 4.89 -8.14 1.45
C GLU A 163 4.91 -6.78 2.13
N LEU A 164 6.10 -6.21 2.28
CA LEU A 164 6.33 -4.89 2.82
C LEU A 164 6.66 -3.91 1.71
N SER A 165 5.92 -2.82 1.65
CA SER A 165 6.29 -1.61 0.91
C SER A 165 6.87 -0.61 1.90
N ILE A 166 8.16 -0.30 1.79
CA ILE A 166 8.90 0.57 2.73
C ILE A 166 9.32 1.85 2.01
N PHE A 167 8.99 3.03 2.56
CA PHE A 167 9.19 4.30 1.86
C PHE A 167 9.33 5.50 2.80
N LYS A 168 9.94 6.58 2.30
CA LYS A 168 10.04 7.88 3.01
C LYS A 168 8.95 8.88 2.63
N LYS A 169 8.55 8.86 1.35
CA LYS A 169 7.49 9.68 0.76
C LYS A 169 6.48 8.74 0.15
N LEU A 170 5.19 9.04 0.29
CA LEU A 170 4.11 8.16 -0.15
C LEU A 170 4.21 7.88 -1.67
N PRO A 171 4.59 6.65 -2.08
CA PRO A 171 4.64 6.28 -3.49
C PRO A 171 3.31 5.66 -3.92
N SER A 172 3.07 5.61 -5.24
CA SER A 172 2.03 4.74 -5.76
C SER A 172 2.44 3.27 -5.58
N GLN A 173 1.47 2.40 -5.28
CA GLN A 173 1.74 0.97 -5.07
C GLN A 173 2.44 0.32 -6.27
N LEU A 174 2.05 0.70 -7.50
CA LEU A 174 2.61 0.16 -8.75
C LEU A 174 4.10 0.46 -8.96
N ARG A 175 4.64 1.46 -8.24
CA ARG A 175 6.05 1.83 -8.30
C ARG A 175 6.89 1.12 -7.23
N GLN A 176 6.27 0.43 -6.28
CA GLN A 176 7.01 -0.27 -5.24
C GLN A 176 7.41 -1.65 -5.73
N THR A 177 8.68 -2.02 -5.55
CA THR A 177 9.07 -3.42 -5.54
C THR A 177 8.84 -3.94 -4.12
N PRO A 178 7.91 -4.89 -3.92
CA PRO A 178 7.61 -5.40 -2.59
C PRO A 178 8.81 -6.16 -2.01
N ILE A 179 9.04 -5.99 -0.72
CA ILE A 179 9.96 -6.82 0.07
C ILE A 179 9.12 -7.96 0.62
N ILE A 180 9.37 -9.19 0.16
CA ILE A 180 8.65 -10.37 0.66
C ILE A 180 8.96 -10.52 2.15
N GLU A 181 7.95 -10.46 3.02
CA GLU A 181 8.13 -10.58 4.47
C GLU A 181 7.96 -12.02 4.93
N PHE A 182 6.92 -12.69 4.45
CA PHE A 182 6.84 -14.14 4.56
C PHE A 182 6.05 -14.77 3.42
N VAL A 183 6.28 -16.07 3.22
CA VAL A 183 5.51 -16.95 2.34
C VAL A 183 5.35 -18.28 3.05
N TRP A 184 4.12 -18.66 3.31
CA TRP A 184 3.69 -19.97 3.75
C TRP A 184 3.02 -20.71 2.59
N LYS A 185 3.45 -21.95 2.35
CA LYS A 185 2.92 -22.83 1.30
C LYS A 185 2.64 -24.20 1.88
N GLY A 186 1.38 -24.63 1.81
CA GLY A 186 1.00 -26.01 2.10
C GLY A 186 1.39 -26.94 0.94
N SER A 187 1.74 -28.18 1.26
CA SER A 187 2.01 -29.21 0.26
C SER A 187 0.71 -29.84 -0.23
N ILE A 188 0.56 -29.95 -1.54
CA ILE A 188 -0.58 -30.62 -2.18
C ILE A 188 -0.40 -32.16 -2.14
N THR A 189 0.84 -32.64 -2.14
CA THR A 189 1.16 -34.08 -2.22
C THR A 189 1.33 -34.72 -0.86
N THR A 190 1.63 -33.93 0.17
CA THR A 190 1.89 -34.42 1.52
C THR A 190 1.03 -33.59 2.47
N PRO A 191 -0.21 -34.05 2.76
CA PRO A 191 -1.12 -33.35 3.65
C PRO A 191 -0.42 -32.93 4.95
N ASP A 192 -0.82 -31.77 5.46
CA ASP A 192 -0.31 -31.15 6.68
C ASP A 192 1.16 -30.69 6.63
N SER A 193 1.94 -31.02 5.59
CA SER A 193 3.28 -30.46 5.45
C SER A 193 3.25 -29.06 4.83
N TYR A 194 4.14 -28.20 5.28
CA TYR A 194 4.27 -26.84 4.76
C TYR A 194 5.71 -26.41 4.64
N ARG A 195 5.94 -25.39 3.81
CA ARG A 195 7.16 -24.60 3.76
C ARG A 195 6.87 -23.16 4.15
N LEU A 196 7.69 -22.61 5.02
CA LEU A 196 7.63 -21.22 5.45
C LEU A 196 8.97 -20.54 5.14
N MET A 197 8.92 -19.45 4.37
CA MET A 197 10.01 -18.50 4.24
C MET A 197 9.61 -17.23 4.98
N HIS A 198 10.45 -16.66 5.84
CA HIS A 198 10.15 -15.40 6.51
C HIS A 198 11.41 -14.59 6.81
N ILE A 199 11.25 -13.28 6.92
CA ILE A 199 12.30 -12.37 7.38
C ILE A 199 12.57 -12.65 8.87
N SER A 200 13.81 -12.99 9.20
CA SER A 200 14.27 -13.11 10.59
C SER A 200 14.93 -11.84 11.10
N SER A 201 15.49 -11.03 10.19
CA SER A 201 16.04 -9.72 10.52
C SER A 201 15.89 -8.75 9.34
N LEU A 202 15.60 -7.48 9.66
CA LEU A 202 15.55 -6.39 8.69
C LEU A 202 16.27 -5.18 9.29
N ASN A 203 17.28 -4.68 8.59
CA ASN A 203 18.04 -3.51 8.99
C ASN A 203 18.10 -2.49 7.85
N ILE A 204 17.98 -1.21 8.19
CA ILE A 204 18.09 -0.11 7.23
C ILE A 204 19.29 0.74 7.61
N ASP A 205 20.20 0.91 6.66
CA ASP A 205 21.38 1.77 6.76
C ASP A 205 21.45 2.69 5.54
N GLY A 206 21.00 3.94 5.73
CA GLY A 206 20.97 4.94 4.67
C GLY A 206 20.09 4.51 3.49
N GLN A 207 20.71 4.21 2.35
CA GLN A 207 20.08 3.77 1.10
C GLN A 207 20.19 2.25 0.88
N LYS A 208 20.60 1.51 1.91
CA LYS A 208 20.68 0.06 1.90
C LYS A 208 19.69 -0.52 2.90
N LEU A 209 19.00 -1.56 2.47
CA LEU A 209 18.14 -2.37 3.33
C LEU A 209 18.63 -3.82 3.25
N HIS A 210 18.96 -4.38 4.41
CA HIS A 210 19.50 -5.72 4.55
C HIS A 210 18.45 -6.60 5.21
N THR A 211 18.10 -7.70 4.56
CA THR A 211 17.15 -8.68 5.07
C THR A 211 17.78 -10.05 5.16
N THR A 212 17.63 -10.70 6.30
CA THR A 212 17.95 -12.11 6.49
C THR A 212 16.66 -12.92 6.43
N TYR A 213 16.65 -13.97 5.62
CA TYR A 213 15.54 -14.90 5.48
C TYR A 213 15.88 -16.25 6.11
N LEU A 214 14.86 -16.85 6.74
CA LEU A 214 14.88 -18.24 7.17
C LEU A 214 13.87 -19.04 6.35
N VAL A 215 14.23 -20.27 6.00
CA VAL A 215 13.34 -21.22 5.35
C VAL A 215 13.18 -22.44 6.25
N GLU A 216 11.93 -22.81 6.50
CA GLU A 216 11.55 -23.91 7.37
C GLU A 216 10.59 -24.85 6.64
N ASP A 217 10.78 -26.15 6.82
CA ASP A 217 9.77 -27.15 6.50
C ASP A 217 9.12 -27.60 7.80
N GLY A 218 7.79 -27.67 7.83
CA GLY A 218 7.03 -28.07 9.03
C GLY A 218 5.86 -28.97 8.70
N ASN A 219 5.18 -29.41 9.77
CA ASN A 219 3.95 -30.18 9.69
C ASN A 219 2.92 -29.61 10.67
N GLU A 220 1.71 -29.31 10.21
CA GLU A 220 0.64 -28.70 11.00
C GLU A 220 0.24 -29.53 12.21
N ASN A 221 0.30 -30.87 12.10
CA ASN A 221 0.02 -31.78 13.22
C ASN A 221 1.12 -31.77 14.28
N SER A 222 2.28 -31.22 13.96
CA SER A 222 3.41 -31.10 14.87
C SER A 222 4.08 -29.74 14.75
N LYS A 223 3.34 -28.66 15.04
CA LYS A 223 3.87 -27.27 15.02
C LYS A 223 5.17 -27.07 15.79
N LYS A 224 5.51 -27.97 16.74
CA LYS A 224 6.77 -27.97 17.50
C LYS A 224 8.00 -28.48 16.72
N ASN A 225 7.83 -28.99 15.50
CA ASN A 225 8.87 -29.67 14.74
C ASN A 225 9.23 -28.98 13.41
N ALA A 226 8.93 -27.68 13.25
CA ALA A 226 9.46 -26.93 12.11
C ALA A 226 11.00 -27.05 12.11
N LYS A 227 11.54 -27.49 10.99
CA LYS A 227 12.97 -27.67 10.78
C LYS A 227 13.44 -26.58 9.84
N GLN A 228 14.34 -25.74 10.31
CA GLN A 228 15.08 -24.83 9.44
C GLN A 228 15.90 -25.63 8.42
N ILE A 229 15.70 -25.34 7.15
CA ILE A 229 16.35 -26.03 6.02
C ILE A 229 17.26 -25.12 5.22
N ASP A 230 17.08 -23.79 5.29
CA ASP A 230 17.98 -22.84 4.63
C ASP A 230 17.99 -21.48 5.34
N HIS A 231 18.97 -20.67 5.01
CA HIS A 231 19.04 -19.24 5.32
C HIS A 231 19.72 -18.50 4.17
N PHE A 232 19.28 -17.29 3.88
CA PHE A 232 19.93 -16.44 2.89
C PHE A 232 19.71 -14.97 3.21
N GLU A 233 20.50 -14.12 2.58
CA GLU A 233 20.45 -12.67 2.77
C GLU A 233 20.14 -12.00 1.44
N VAL A 234 19.33 -10.95 1.48
CA VAL A 234 19.05 -10.09 0.34
C VAL A 234 19.36 -8.66 0.74
N ASN A 235 20.14 -7.99 -0.10
CA ASN A 235 20.40 -6.56 0.02
C ASN A 235 19.51 -5.84 -0.99
N TYR A 236 18.96 -4.71 -0.57
CA TYR A 236 18.19 -3.82 -1.42
C TYR A 236 18.85 -2.45 -1.45
N THR A 237 18.86 -1.83 -2.63
CA THR A 237 19.31 -0.45 -2.83
C THR A 237 18.12 0.45 -3.12
N LEU A 238 18.00 1.55 -2.39
CA LEU A 238 17.01 2.58 -2.70
C LEU A 238 17.44 3.36 -3.95
N LYS A 239 16.68 3.26 -5.05
CA LYS A 239 16.88 4.05 -6.28
C LYS A 239 15.55 4.68 -6.68
N ASP A 240 15.55 6.00 -6.92
CA ASP A 240 14.37 6.76 -7.35
C ASP A 240 13.10 6.58 -6.47
N GLY A 241 13.31 6.29 -5.18
CA GLY A 241 12.24 6.07 -4.20
C GLY A 241 11.78 4.61 -4.07
N GLU A 242 12.46 3.68 -4.73
CA GLU A 242 12.09 2.27 -4.82
C GLU A 242 13.22 1.37 -4.30
N TRP A 243 12.90 0.35 -3.52
CA TRP A 243 13.88 -0.63 -3.04
C TRP A 243 14.08 -1.72 -4.07
N LEU A 244 15.24 -1.76 -4.70
CA LEU A 244 15.56 -2.77 -5.71
C LEU A 244 16.48 -3.83 -5.12
N PRO A 245 16.18 -5.14 -5.23
CA PRO A 245 17.09 -6.17 -4.78
C PRO A 245 18.39 -6.11 -5.59
N ASP A 246 19.52 -6.22 -4.90
CA ASP A 246 20.84 -6.30 -5.53
C ASP A 246 21.01 -7.66 -6.24
N ASP A 247 20.29 -8.70 -5.78
CA ASP A 247 20.22 -10.04 -6.36
C ASP A 247 18.85 -10.69 -6.03
N ASP A 248 18.15 -11.21 -7.05
CA ASP A 248 16.79 -11.75 -6.95
C ASP A 248 16.73 -13.28 -7.13
N HIS A 249 17.85 -13.97 -7.37
CA HIS A 249 17.83 -15.40 -7.70
C HIS A 249 17.25 -16.28 -6.58
N TYR A 250 17.36 -15.86 -5.32
CA TYR A 250 16.82 -16.59 -4.17
C TYR A 250 15.30 -16.66 -4.20
N PHE A 251 14.63 -15.64 -4.72
CA PHE A 251 13.17 -15.65 -4.80
C PHE A 251 12.69 -16.70 -5.80
N VAL A 252 13.35 -16.87 -6.95
CA VAL A 252 13.00 -17.92 -7.92
C VAL A 252 13.08 -19.35 -7.33
N LYS A 253 13.94 -19.57 -6.32
CA LYS A 253 14.08 -20.87 -5.66
C LYS A 253 12.93 -21.19 -4.70
N TYR A 254 12.35 -20.17 -4.06
CA TYR A 254 11.39 -20.31 -2.97
C TYR A 254 9.97 -19.83 -3.31
N TRP A 255 9.82 -19.10 -4.39
CA TRP A 255 8.57 -18.61 -4.96
C TRP A 255 8.06 -19.53 -6.07
#